data_AF-A0A8B6C533-F1
#
_entry.id   AF-A0A8B6C533-F1
#
_cell.length_a   1.000
_cell.length_b   1.000
_cell.length_c   1.000
_cell.angle_alpha   90.00
_cell.angle_beta   90.00
_cell.angle_gamma   90.00
#
_symmetry.space_group_name_H-M   'P 1'
#
loop_
_entity.id
_entity.type
_entity.pdbx_description
1 polymer ?
#
loop_
_entity_poly.entity_id
_entity_poly.type
_entity_poly.pdbx_seq_one_letter_code
_entity_poly.pdbx_strand_id
1 'polypeptide(L)'
;MLNDLDKVHKVRVAIGNGLRPDIWEEFKGRFNIPLIAEFFGATEGTTGTWNILNKPGCIGRWSPLTRQFGPPRGVGSFLVRHDPITYEPIRDKNGRCVLLKPGEEGLFISGVPEYITAFYKGTKEMNEKKIVRNAFKDGDVFFNFGDLFYLDKHYYMYFRDRVGDTFRWKSENVSTREVSDAISTLPFIQDANVYGVQIQGADGRAGMAAITFNHGISVTTELLQQMYRKIEHELPSYARPIFLRILNEQIVTQTMKHRKIELVEEGFDPNKVTDPLYVLDNLAKTYVPLSLDNYSQVIHSKL
;
A
#
# COMPACT_ATOMS: atom_id res chain seq x y z
N MET A 1 18.23 -7.56 23.25
CA MET A 1 18.53 -7.98 24.63
C MET A 1 17.23 -8.38 25.30
N LEU A 2 17.17 -9.57 25.88
CA LEU A 2 16.04 -10.04 26.70
C LEU A 2 16.11 -9.36 28.07
N ASN A 3 15.00 -8.82 28.56
CA ASN A 3 14.91 -8.25 29.92
C ASN A 3 14.28 -9.30 30.84
N ASP A 4 14.84 -9.48 32.03
CA ASP A 4 14.34 -10.46 33.03
C ASP A 4 12.87 -10.21 33.42
N LEU A 5 12.38 -8.99 33.26
CA LEU A 5 10.99 -8.62 33.52
C LEU A 5 10.01 -8.94 32.39
N ASP A 6 10.49 -9.27 31.17
CA ASP A 6 9.62 -9.45 29.99
C ASP A 6 8.56 -10.55 30.19
N LYS A 7 8.81 -11.52 31.06
CA LYS A 7 7.88 -12.63 31.37
C LYS A 7 7.15 -12.45 32.71
N VAL A 8 7.51 -11.44 33.49
CA VAL A 8 6.99 -11.20 34.85
C VAL A 8 5.69 -10.40 34.75
N HIS A 9 4.65 -11.04 34.23
CA HIS A 9 3.32 -10.44 34.12
C HIS A 9 2.22 -11.51 34.08
N LYS A 10 0.96 -11.07 34.16
CA LYS A 10 -0.23 -11.95 34.05
C LYS A 10 -0.97 -11.80 32.71
N VAL A 11 -0.34 -11.21 31.68
CA VAL A 11 -0.94 -11.05 30.36
C VAL A 11 -1.21 -12.43 29.75
N ARG A 12 -2.45 -12.65 29.29
CA ARG A 12 -2.89 -13.93 28.69
C ARG A 12 -3.24 -13.82 27.21
N VAL A 13 -3.59 -12.61 26.77
CA VAL A 13 -4.04 -12.33 25.41
C VAL A 13 -3.48 -10.98 24.97
N ALA A 14 -2.93 -10.93 23.77
CA ALA A 14 -2.69 -9.69 23.04
C ALA A 14 -3.68 -9.61 21.86
N ILE A 15 -4.28 -8.45 21.63
CA ILE A 15 -5.25 -8.22 20.53
C ILE A 15 -4.80 -7.03 19.70
N GLY A 16 -4.75 -7.17 18.37
CA GLY A 16 -4.34 -6.07 17.48
C GLY A 16 -4.50 -6.34 15.99
N ASN A 17 -3.89 -5.47 15.16
CA ASN A 17 -4.06 -5.44 13.70
C ASN A 17 -3.14 -6.39 12.91
N GLY A 18 -2.37 -7.26 13.57
CA GLY A 18 -1.34 -8.07 12.89
C GLY A 18 0.07 -7.84 13.41
N LEU A 19 0.78 -8.91 13.76
CA LEU A 19 2.23 -8.98 13.84
C LEU A 19 2.77 -9.49 12.51
N ARG A 20 3.95 -9.00 12.11
CA ARG A 20 4.64 -9.58 10.95
C ARG A 20 4.97 -11.05 11.26
N PRO A 21 4.83 -11.97 10.28
CA PRO A 21 5.02 -13.40 10.53
C PRO A 21 6.38 -13.78 11.13
N ASP A 22 7.42 -13.02 10.80
CA ASP A 22 8.80 -13.21 11.26
C ASP A 22 9.04 -12.78 12.71
N ILE A 23 8.27 -11.84 13.25
CA ILE A 23 8.38 -11.40 14.66
C ILE A 23 7.36 -12.07 15.58
N TRP A 24 6.35 -12.74 15.01
CA TRP A 24 5.22 -13.27 15.78
C TRP A 24 5.66 -14.25 16.87
N GLU A 25 6.39 -15.30 16.47
CA GLU A 25 6.79 -16.36 17.38
C GLU A 25 7.85 -15.87 18.38
N GLU A 26 8.73 -14.98 17.94
CA GLU A 26 9.70 -14.34 18.82
C GLU A 26 9.00 -13.49 19.89
N PHE A 27 8.06 -12.63 19.50
CA PHE A 27 7.29 -11.79 20.42
C PHE A 27 6.50 -12.64 21.42
N LYS A 28 5.80 -13.66 20.92
CA LYS A 28 5.03 -14.61 21.73
C LYS A 28 5.91 -15.33 22.76
N GLY A 29 7.08 -15.82 22.34
CA GLY A 29 8.04 -16.51 23.20
C GLY A 29 8.76 -15.60 24.19
N ARG A 30 9.09 -14.37 23.77
CA ARG A 30 9.75 -13.36 24.59
C ARG A 30 8.89 -12.95 25.78
N PHE A 31 7.63 -12.57 25.51
CA PHE A 31 6.71 -12.09 26.53
C PHE A 31 5.85 -13.21 27.16
N ASN A 32 5.99 -14.46 26.74
CA ASN A 32 5.18 -15.56 27.28
C ASN A 32 3.67 -15.28 27.23
N ILE A 33 3.18 -14.80 26.08
CA ILE A 33 1.76 -14.50 25.85
C ILE A 33 1.12 -15.70 25.15
N PRO A 34 0.21 -16.46 25.80
CA PRO A 34 -0.31 -17.70 25.23
C PRO A 34 -1.12 -17.50 23.94
N LEU A 35 -1.89 -16.42 23.86
CA LEU A 35 -2.78 -16.13 22.75
C LEU A 35 -2.50 -14.74 22.15
N ILE A 36 -2.21 -14.71 20.85
CA ILE A 36 -2.22 -13.49 20.06
C ILE A 36 -3.43 -13.61 19.14
N ALA A 37 -4.43 -12.77 19.39
CA ALA A 37 -5.61 -12.67 18.55
C ALA A 37 -5.47 -11.45 17.66
N GLU A 38 -5.84 -11.58 16.40
CA GLU A 38 -5.73 -10.46 15.47
C GLU A 38 -7.03 -10.23 14.76
N PHE A 39 -7.25 -8.97 14.40
CA PHE A 39 -8.38 -8.59 13.58
C PHE A 39 -7.92 -7.77 12.39
N PHE A 40 -8.59 -8.01 11.27
CA PHE A 40 -8.55 -7.13 10.11
C PHE A 40 -9.93 -6.52 9.93
N GLY A 41 -9.96 -5.21 9.67
CA GLY A 41 -11.16 -4.48 9.34
C GLY A 41 -10.84 -3.06 8.93
N ALA A 42 -11.80 -2.41 8.30
CA ALA A 42 -11.78 -0.98 8.01
C ALA A 42 -12.96 -0.34 8.73
N THR A 43 -12.78 0.88 9.23
CA THR A 43 -13.85 1.64 9.90
C THR A 43 -15.09 1.77 9.02
N GLU A 44 -14.87 1.84 7.70
CA GLU A 44 -15.89 2.04 6.67
C GLU A 44 -16.25 0.72 5.95
N GLY A 45 -15.57 -0.37 6.32
CA GLY A 45 -15.80 -1.69 5.77
C GLY A 45 -17.04 -2.34 6.35
N THR A 46 -17.71 -3.16 5.55
CA THR A 46 -18.95 -3.86 5.96
C THR A 46 -18.69 -5.20 6.65
N THR A 47 -17.41 -5.58 6.79
CA THR A 47 -16.98 -6.83 7.41
C THR A 47 -15.57 -6.71 8.00
N GLY A 48 -15.19 -7.73 8.77
CA GLY A 48 -13.85 -7.90 9.29
C GLY A 48 -13.57 -9.39 9.51
N THR A 49 -12.29 -9.74 9.64
CA THR A 49 -11.87 -11.11 9.94
C THR A 49 -11.09 -11.14 11.24
N TRP A 50 -11.10 -12.30 11.89
CA TRP A 50 -10.44 -12.51 13.16
C TRP A 50 -9.61 -13.79 13.15
N ASN A 51 -8.34 -13.67 13.51
CA ASN A 51 -7.49 -14.80 13.85
C ASN A 51 -7.57 -15.09 15.35
N ILE A 52 -8.63 -15.79 15.75
CA ILE A 52 -8.79 -16.29 17.13
C ILE A 52 -8.13 -17.66 17.34
N LEU A 53 -7.62 -18.27 16.26
CA LEU A 53 -7.02 -19.61 16.28
C LEU A 53 -5.51 -19.56 16.58
N ASN A 54 -4.97 -18.37 16.89
CA ASN A 54 -3.57 -18.16 17.26
C ASN A 54 -2.60 -18.67 16.18
N LYS A 55 -3.01 -18.60 14.91
CA LYS A 55 -2.21 -19.12 13.78
C LYS A 55 -1.34 -17.99 13.22
N PRO A 56 0.00 -18.11 13.26
CA PRO A 56 0.89 -17.04 12.83
C PRO A 56 0.62 -16.55 11.41
N GLY A 57 0.62 -15.23 11.24
CA GLY A 57 0.55 -14.54 9.96
C GLY A 57 -0.79 -14.58 9.23
N CYS A 58 -1.79 -15.32 9.74
CA CYS A 58 -3.14 -15.29 9.17
C CYS A 58 -3.98 -14.23 9.88
N ILE A 59 -4.94 -13.65 9.17
CA ILE A 59 -5.88 -12.66 9.71
C ILE A 59 -7.26 -13.25 10.01
N GLY A 60 -7.42 -14.56 9.79
CA GLY A 60 -8.63 -15.29 10.09
C GLY A 60 -8.87 -16.43 9.14
N ARG A 61 -10.08 -16.98 9.18
CA ARG A 61 -10.49 -18.08 8.31
C ARG A 61 -11.67 -17.65 7.46
N TRP A 62 -11.57 -17.87 6.16
CA TRP A 62 -12.56 -17.47 5.16
C TRP A 62 -12.90 -18.66 4.25
N SER A 63 -13.66 -19.59 4.82
CA SER A 63 -14.22 -20.76 4.12
C SER A 63 -15.40 -20.38 3.20
N PRO A 64 -15.80 -21.26 2.26
CA PRO A 64 -17.01 -21.05 1.46
C PRO A 64 -18.27 -20.77 2.31
N LEU A 65 -18.38 -21.39 3.49
CA LEU A 65 -19.48 -21.16 4.42
C LEU A 65 -19.44 -19.74 5.01
N THR A 66 -18.30 -19.32 5.55
CA THR A 66 -18.13 -17.98 6.14
C THR A 66 -18.18 -16.88 5.08
N ARG A 67 -17.78 -17.17 3.85
CA ARG A 67 -17.90 -16.28 2.69
C ARG A 67 -19.36 -15.95 2.37
N GLN A 68 -20.23 -16.97 2.40
CA GLN A 68 -21.63 -16.84 1.99
C GLN A 68 -22.56 -16.43 3.13
N PHE A 69 -22.29 -16.89 4.35
CA PHE A 69 -23.17 -16.70 5.52
C PHE A 69 -22.55 -15.85 6.63
N GLY A 70 -21.26 -15.49 6.50
CA GLY A 70 -20.61 -14.58 7.41
C GLY A 70 -21.04 -13.12 7.20
N PRO A 71 -20.53 -12.21 8.03
CA PRO A 71 -20.84 -10.79 7.90
C PRO A 71 -20.33 -10.20 6.57
N PRO A 72 -21.10 -9.30 5.94
CA PRO A 72 -22.48 -8.97 6.25
C PRO A 72 -23.43 -10.06 5.74
N ARG A 73 -24.35 -10.48 6.62
CA ARG A 73 -25.26 -11.61 6.34
C ARG A 73 -26.08 -11.33 5.08
N GLY A 74 -26.15 -12.32 4.20
CA GLY A 74 -26.99 -12.28 3.00
C GLY A 74 -26.36 -11.62 1.76
N VAL A 75 -25.21 -10.95 1.90
CA VAL A 75 -24.50 -10.33 0.77
C VAL A 75 -23.11 -10.92 0.58
N GLY A 76 -22.46 -11.34 1.67
CA GLY A 76 -21.18 -12.04 1.66
C GLY A 76 -19.99 -11.14 1.38
N SER A 77 -18.80 -11.71 1.40
CA SER A 77 -17.54 -11.08 0.98
C SER A 77 -16.84 -11.94 -0.05
N PHE A 78 -15.91 -11.41 -0.84
CA PHE A 78 -15.29 -12.10 -1.97
C PHE A 78 -13.84 -11.65 -2.20
N LEU A 79 -12.98 -12.57 -2.63
CA LEU A 79 -11.71 -12.26 -3.29
C LEU A 79 -11.94 -12.31 -4.80
N VAL A 80 -11.65 -11.20 -5.47
CA VAL A 80 -11.81 -11.07 -6.92
C VAL A 80 -10.47 -10.76 -7.57
N ARG A 81 -10.34 -11.19 -8.82
CA ARG A 81 -9.19 -10.84 -9.65
C ARG A 81 -9.17 -9.33 -9.87
N HIS A 82 -7.98 -8.74 -9.88
CA HIS A 82 -7.77 -7.32 -10.12
C HIS A 82 -6.71 -7.09 -11.20
N ASP A 83 -6.71 -5.89 -11.77
CA ASP A 83 -5.66 -5.41 -12.63
C ASP A 83 -4.41 -5.09 -11.76
N PRO A 84 -3.21 -5.54 -12.12
CA PRO A 84 -2.02 -5.31 -11.31
C PRO A 84 -1.50 -3.86 -11.34
N ILE A 85 -2.03 -3.02 -12.24
CA ILE A 85 -1.60 -1.63 -12.45
C ILE A 85 -2.63 -0.65 -11.91
N THR A 86 -3.90 -0.83 -12.24
CA THR A 86 -4.99 0.05 -11.79
C THR A 86 -5.62 -0.43 -10.50
N TYR A 87 -5.42 -1.70 -10.14
CA TYR A 87 -6.03 -2.38 -9.00
C TYR A 87 -7.56 -2.45 -9.06
N GLU A 88 -8.15 -2.16 -10.22
CA GLU A 88 -9.58 -2.31 -10.45
C GLU A 88 -9.96 -3.79 -10.62
N PRO A 89 -11.16 -4.22 -10.19
CA PRO A 89 -11.63 -5.58 -10.42
C PRO A 89 -11.69 -5.95 -11.90
N ILE A 90 -11.08 -7.08 -12.27
CA ILE A 90 -11.18 -7.62 -13.62
C ILE A 90 -12.55 -8.27 -13.80
N ARG A 91 -13.20 -7.93 -14.92
CA ARG A 91 -14.54 -8.41 -15.29
C ARG A 91 -14.49 -9.40 -16.45
N ASP A 92 -15.38 -10.38 -16.42
CA ASP A 92 -15.57 -11.35 -17.49
C ASP A 92 -16.34 -10.76 -18.68
N LYS A 93 -16.60 -11.59 -19.70
CA LYS A 93 -17.38 -11.21 -20.89
C LYS A 93 -18.81 -10.75 -20.60
N ASN A 94 -19.35 -11.06 -19.43
CA ASN A 94 -20.69 -10.63 -18.98
C ASN A 94 -20.61 -9.37 -18.10
N GLY A 95 -19.42 -8.78 -17.95
CA GLY A 95 -19.20 -7.62 -17.09
C GLY A 95 -19.19 -7.94 -15.60
N ARG A 96 -18.96 -9.19 -15.19
CA ARG A 96 -18.96 -9.62 -13.77
C ARG A 96 -17.55 -9.84 -13.24
N CYS A 97 -17.31 -9.53 -11.97
CA CYS A 97 -16.02 -9.75 -11.31
C CYS A 97 -15.65 -11.23 -11.31
N VAL A 98 -14.38 -11.52 -11.62
CA VAL A 98 -13.87 -12.90 -11.66
C VAL A 98 -13.45 -13.35 -10.26
N LEU A 99 -14.06 -14.41 -9.75
CA LEU A 99 -13.68 -15.03 -8.48
C LEU A 99 -12.38 -15.81 -8.60
N LEU A 100 -11.64 -15.85 -7.49
CA LEU A 100 -10.38 -16.59 -7.40
C LEU A 100 -10.51 -17.92 -6.65
N LYS A 101 -9.59 -18.83 -6.94
CA LYS A 101 -9.38 -20.08 -6.20
C LYS A 101 -8.40 -19.86 -5.04
N PRO A 102 -8.40 -20.74 -4.02
CA PRO A 102 -7.34 -20.74 -3.01
C PRO A 102 -5.95 -20.80 -3.65
N GLY A 103 -5.01 -20.06 -3.08
CA GLY A 103 -3.64 -19.88 -3.59
C GLY A 103 -3.45 -18.68 -4.51
N GLU A 104 -4.52 -18.10 -5.06
CA GLU A 104 -4.43 -16.88 -5.86
C GLU A 104 -4.61 -15.63 -4.98
N GLU A 105 -3.84 -14.58 -5.30
CA GLU A 105 -3.96 -13.25 -4.70
C GLU A 105 -5.14 -12.49 -5.32
N GLY A 106 -5.97 -11.87 -4.48
CA GLY A 106 -7.15 -11.13 -4.92
C GLY A 106 -7.49 -9.93 -4.07
N LEU A 107 -8.20 -9.02 -4.71
CA LEU A 107 -8.77 -7.84 -4.09
C LEU A 107 -9.98 -8.24 -3.24
N PHE A 108 -10.00 -7.79 -1.98
CA PHE A 108 -11.10 -8.06 -1.08
C PHE A 108 -12.22 -7.05 -1.22
N ILE A 109 -13.40 -7.58 -1.56
CA ILE A 109 -14.64 -6.83 -1.63
C ILE A 109 -15.67 -7.44 -0.68
N SER A 110 -16.49 -6.60 -0.06
CA SER A 110 -17.56 -7.07 0.83
C SER A 110 -18.88 -6.44 0.46
N GLY A 111 -19.94 -7.24 0.48
CA GLY A 111 -21.27 -6.81 0.12
C GLY A 111 -21.72 -5.64 0.99
N VAL A 112 -22.52 -4.76 0.42
CA VAL A 112 -23.13 -3.64 1.12
C VAL A 112 -24.61 -3.97 1.28
N PRO A 113 -25.07 -4.27 2.50
CA PRO A 113 -26.49 -4.40 2.76
C PRO A 113 -27.25 -3.12 2.44
N GLU A 114 -28.49 -3.26 1.96
CA GLU A 114 -29.34 -2.13 1.57
C GLU A 114 -29.58 -1.11 2.71
N TYR A 115 -29.47 -1.54 3.97
CA TYR A 115 -29.62 -0.67 5.13
C TYR A 115 -28.41 0.25 5.38
N ILE A 116 -27.28 0.05 4.72
CA ILE A 116 -26.11 0.94 4.80
C ILE A 116 -26.29 2.06 3.77
N THR A 117 -26.58 3.26 4.26
CA THR A 117 -26.91 4.43 3.41
C THR A 117 -25.75 5.41 3.22
N ALA A 118 -24.65 5.26 3.97
CA ALA A 118 -23.44 6.07 3.81
C ALA A 118 -22.19 5.36 4.37
N PHE A 119 -21.05 5.52 3.69
CA PHE A 119 -19.76 4.94 4.11
C PHE A 119 -18.84 5.96 4.79
N TYR A 120 -18.81 7.22 4.30
CA TYR A 120 -17.97 8.31 4.83
C TYR A 120 -18.73 9.64 4.95
N LYS A 121 -18.26 10.49 5.87
CA LYS A 121 -18.42 11.96 5.81
C LYS A 121 -17.51 12.58 4.73
N GLY A 122 -17.48 12.01 3.53
CA GLY A 122 -16.65 12.45 2.39
C GLY A 122 -17.52 12.84 1.19
N THR A 123 -16.89 13.26 0.09
CA THR A 123 -17.65 13.59 -1.13
C THR A 123 -18.27 12.33 -1.74
N LYS A 124 -19.37 12.50 -2.49
CA LYS A 124 -20.03 11.39 -3.19
C LYS A 124 -19.08 10.65 -4.14
N GLU A 125 -18.23 11.40 -4.83
CA GLU A 125 -17.23 10.87 -5.77
C GLU A 125 -16.20 9.96 -5.09
N MET A 126 -15.71 10.34 -3.90
CA MET A 126 -14.79 9.50 -3.11
C MET A 126 -15.43 8.18 -2.72
N ASN A 127 -16.71 8.22 -2.36
CA ASN A 127 -17.45 7.02 -2.00
C ASN A 127 -17.68 6.13 -3.22
N GLU A 128 -18.05 6.69 -4.38
CA GLU A 128 -18.26 5.88 -5.60
C GLU A 128 -16.99 5.17 -6.06
N LYS A 129 -15.79 5.76 -5.91
CA LYS A 129 -14.51 5.09 -6.22
C LYS A 129 -14.26 3.83 -5.37
N LYS A 130 -14.89 3.71 -4.21
CA LYS A 130 -14.76 2.54 -3.33
C LYS A 130 -15.86 1.50 -3.54
N ILE A 131 -16.77 1.75 -4.48
CA ILE A 131 -17.94 0.90 -4.70
C ILE A 131 -17.81 0.15 -6.01
N VAL A 132 -17.89 -1.18 -5.89
CA VAL A 132 -17.98 -2.09 -7.03
C VAL A 132 -19.44 -2.46 -7.21
N ARG A 133 -20.07 -1.93 -8.26
CA ARG A 133 -21.45 -2.25 -8.63
C ARG A 133 -21.51 -3.42 -9.60
N ASN A 134 -22.62 -4.15 -9.59
CA ASN A 134 -22.90 -5.20 -10.57
C ASN A 134 -21.76 -6.25 -10.62
N ALA A 135 -21.15 -6.54 -9.47
CA ALA A 135 -20.01 -7.44 -9.32
C ALA A 135 -20.37 -8.87 -9.72
N PHE A 136 -21.49 -9.41 -9.24
CA PHE A 136 -21.91 -10.78 -9.54
C PHE A 136 -23.33 -10.87 -10.09
N LYS A 137 -24.21 -9.94 -9.74
CA LYS A 137 -25.58 -9.81 -10.23
C LYS A 137 -25.95 -8.34 -10.41
N ASP A 138 -26.99 -8.07 -11.19
CA ASP A 138 -27.46 -6.70 -11.35
C ASP A 138 -27.97 -6.12 -10.04
N GLY A 139 -27.58 -4.87 -9.79
CA GLY A 139 -27.95 -4.11 -8.60
C GLY A 139 -27.17 -4.46 -7.33
N ASP A 140 -26.28 -5.47 -7.35
CA ASP A 140 -25.43 -5.70 -6.19
C ASP A 140 -24.37 -4.60 -6.03
N VAL A 141 -24.01 -4.37 -4.77
CA VAL A 141 -23.10 -3.31 -4.36
C VAL A 141 -22.10 -3.91 -3.39
N PHE A 142 -20.82 -3.73 -3.70
CA PHE A 142 -19.71 -4.18 -2.88
C PHE A 142 -18.80 -3.02 -2.53
N PHE A 143 -18.34 -3.00 -1.28
CA PHE A 143 -17.29 -2.12 -0.80
C PHE A 143 -15.93 -2.74 -1.12
N ASN A 144 -15.08 -1.99 -1.82
CA ASN A 144 -13.69 -2.33 -2.08
C ASN A 144 -12.82 -1.89 -0.89
N PHE A 145 -12.19 -2.86 -0.21
CA PHE A 145 -11.28 -2.57 0.90
C PHE A 145 -9.97 -1.93 0.43
N GLY A 146 -9.58 -2.15 -0.82
CA GLY A 146 -8.26 -1.77 -1.32
C GLY A 146 -7.15 -2.64 -0.74
N ASP A 147 -7.47 -3.80 -0.17
CA ASP A 147 -6.49 -4.72 0.41
C ASP A 147 -6.50 -6.04 -0.39
N LEU A 148 -5.30 -6.57 -0.64
CA LEU A 148 -5.02 -7.81 -1.37
C LEU A 148 -4.78 -8.94 -0.37
N PHE A 149 -5.41 -10.08 -0.63
CA PHE A 149 -5.29 -11.28 0.21
C PHE A 149 -5.18 -12.54 -0.64
N TYR A 150 -4.70 -13.61 -0.01
CA TYR A 150 -4.83 -14.95 -0.56
C TYR A 150 -5.31 -15.92 0.52
N LEU A 151 -5.77 -17.09 0.07
CA LEU A 151 -6.22 -18.17 0.94
C LEU A 151 -5.30 -19.37 0.79
N ASP A 152 -4.98 -20.03 1.90
CA ASP A 152 -4.38 -21.37 1.83
C ASP A 152 -5.44 -22.46 1.56
N LYS A 153 -4.97 -23.70 1.41
CA LYS A 153 -5.82 -24.89 1.19
C LYS A 153 -6.81 -25.18 2.34
N HIS A 154 -6.62 -24.59 3.52
CA HIS A 154 -7.49 -24.73 4.68
C HIS A 154 -8.40 -23.51 4.89
N TYR A 155 -8.37 -22.57 3.95
CA TYR A 155 -9.08 -21.30 3.96
C TYR A 155 -8.62 -20.32 5.04
N TYR A 156 -7.39 -20.44 5.52
CA TYR A 156 -6.78 -19.34 6.26
C TYR A 156 -6.48 -18.20 5.31
N MET A 157 -6.87 -17.00 5.72
CA MET A 157 -6.72 -15.78 4.93
C MET A 157 -5.48 -15.04 5.40
N TYR A 158 -4.70 -14.56 4.43
CA TYR A 158 -3.43 -13.92 4.66
C TYR A 158 -3.41 -12.56 3.97
N PHE A 159 -3.09 -11.52 4.75
CA PHE A 159 -2.84 -10.20 4.19
C PHE A 159 -1.62 -10.26 3.29
N ARG A 160 -1.75 -9.70 2.10
CA ARG A 160 -0.68 -9.63 1.13
C ARG A 160 -0.19 -8.20 1.01
N ASP A 161 -1.11 -7.29 0.74
CA ASP A 161 -0.76 -5.89 0.51
C ASP A 161 -1.96 -4.95 0.56
N ARG A 162 -1.69 -3.65 0.55
CA ARG A 162 -2.68 -2.62 0.26
C ARG A 162 -2.43 -2.04 -1.12
N VAL A 163 -3.48 -1.97 -1.92
CA VAL A 163 -3.53 -1.30 -3.21
C VAL A 163 -2.98 0.12 -3.07
N GLY A 164 -1.89 0.39 -3.80
CA GLY A 164 -1.22 1.69 -3.81
C GLY A 164 -0.15 1.90 -2.73
N ASP A 165 0.05 0.95 -1.81
CA ASP A 165 1.15 0.97 -0.82
C ASP A 165 2.40 0.20 -1.30
N THR A 166 2.31 -0.48 -2.45
CA THR A 166 3.45 -1.04 -3.17
C THR A 166 3.38 -0.74 -4.66
N PHE A 167 4.53 -0.90 -5.33
CA PHE A 167 4.63 -0.95 -6.78
C PHE A 167 5.68 -2.00 -7.17
N ARG A 168 5.58 -2.51 -8.41
CA ARG A 168 6.52 -3.50 -8.94
C ARG A 168 7.49 -2.83 -9.89
N TRP A 169 8.80 -2.96 -9.67
CA TRP A 169 9.85 -2.41 -10.53
C TRP A 169 10.81 -3.50 -10.97
N LYS A 170 10.97 -3.72 -12.29
CA LYS A 170 11.87 -4.76 -12.84
C LYS A 170 11.71 -6.12 -12.15
N SER A 171 10.46 -6.54 -11.98
CA SER A 171 10.05 -7.79 -11.30
C SER A 171 10.25 -7.87 -9.77
N GLU A 172 10.66 -6.80 -9.11
CA GLU A 172 10.75 -6.70 -7.66
C GLU A 172 9.58 -5.91 -7.07
N ASN A 173 9.09 -6.33 -5.89
CA ASN A 173 8.05 -5.58 -5.18
C ASN A 173 8.71 -4.54 -4.26
N VAL A 174 8.25 -3.30 -4.34
CA VAL A 174 8.76 -2.18 -3.55
C VAL A 174 7.67 -1.66 -2.63
N SER A 175 7.94 -1.64 -1.32
CA SER A 175 7.06 -1.00 -0.33
C SER A 175 7.22 0.51 -0.34
N THR A 176 6.15 1.24 -0.66
CA THR A 176 6.17 2.71 -0.59
C THR A 176 6.41 3.16 0.85
N ARG A 177 5.92 2.38 1.83
CA ARG A 177 6.11 2.67 3.25
C ARG A 177 7.55 2.49 3.68
N GLU A 178 8.19 1.37 3.35
CA GLU A 178 9.60 1.14 3.71
C GLU A 178 10.50 2.25 3.16
N VAL A 179 10.29 2.63 1.90
CA VAL A 179 11.06 3.70 1.26
C VAL A 179 10.74 5.06 1.89
N SER A 180 9.47 5.33 2.20
CA SER A 180 9.04 6.56 2.88
C SER A 180 9.64 6.67 4.28
N ASP A 181 9.61 5.59 5.07
CA ASP A 181 10.16 5.52 6.41
C ASP A 181 11.69 5.76 6.39
N ALA A 182 12.42 5.15 5.45
CA ALA A 182 13.85 5.37 5.27
C ALA A 182 14.19 6.85 5.00
N ILE A 183 13.46 7.49 4.08
CA ILE A 183 13.68 8.91 3.72
C ILE A 183 13.28 9.83 4.87
N SER A 184 12.17 9.55 5.55
CA SER A 184 11.60 10.40 6.61
C SER A 184 12.48 10.47 7.87
N THR A 185 13.45 9.56 8.02
CA THR A 185 14.42 9.64 9.13
C THR A 185 15.48 10.73 8.96
N LEU A 186 15.57 11.35 7.77
CA LEU A 186 16.47 12.49 7.54
C LEU A 186 15.93 13.74 8.25
N PRO A 187 16.76 14.46 9.05
CA PRO A 187 16.29 15.52 9.94
C PRO A 187 15.75 16.77 9.24
N PHE A 188 16.01 16.91 7.94
CA PHE A 188 15.54 18.02 7.12
C PHE A 188 14.25 17.70 6.34
N ILE A 189 13.78 16.46 6.37
CA ILE A 189 12.56 16.02 5.69
C ILE A 189 11.38 16.20 6.65
N GLN A 190 10.34 16.88 6.17
CA GLN A 190 9.07 17.01 6.87
C GLN A 190 8.13 15.85 6.52
N ASP A 191 8.05 15.50 5.23
CA ASP A 191 7.20 14.43 4.73
C ASP A 191 7.80 13.82 3.46
N ALA A 192 7.58 12.52 3.24
CA ALA A 192 8.06 11.78 2.08
C ALA A 192 6.98 10.82 1.57
N ASN A 193 6.38 11.15 0.44
CA ASN A 193 5.34 10.36 -0.20
C ASN A 193 5.90 9.56 -1.36
N VAL A 194 5.92 8.23 -1.22
CA VAL A 194 6.50 7.34 -2.23
C VAL A 194 5.40 6.67 -3.04
N TYR A 195 5.62 6.56 -4.35
CA TYR A 195 4.70 5.93 -5.30
C TYR A 195 5.44 5.46 -6.56
N GLY A 196 4.79 4.60 -7.34
CA GLY A 196 5.34 4.09 -8.59
C GLY A 196 4.86 4.90 -9.80
N VAL A 197 5.78 5.33 -10.66
CA VAL A 197 5.50 6.05 -11.92
C VAL A 197 5.85 5.20 -13.14
N GLN A 198 5.07 5.35 -14.22
CA GLN A 198 5.28 4.57 -15.44
C GLN A 198 6.38 5.21 -16.29
N ILE A 199 7.35 4.39 -16.74
CA ILE A 199 8.35 4.79 -17.73
C ILE A 199 8.03 4.05 -19.04
N GLN A 200 7.94 4.77 -20.14
CA GLN A 200 7.62 4.17 -21.44
C GLN A 200 8.69 3.13 -21.83
N GLY A 201 8.25 1.90 -22.10
CA GLY A 201 9.13 0.80 -22.50
C GLY A 201 9.85 0.07 -21.35
N ALA A 202 9.61 0.44 -20.09
CA ALA A 202 10.10 -0.30 -18.93
C ALA A 202 9.05 -1.29 -18.40
N ASP A 203 9.51 -2.38 -17.79
CA ASP A 203 8.65 -3.33 -17.08
C ASP A 203 8.38 -2.87 -15.63
N GLY A 204 7.11 -2.69 -15.30
CA GLY A 204 6.67 -2.18 -14.01
C GLY A 204 6.65 -0.65 -13.89
N ARG A 205 6.71 -0.16 -12.65
CA ARG A 205 6.70 1.25 -12.26
C ARG A 205 7.97 1.60 -11.50
N ALA A 206 8.64 2.68 -11.91
CA ALA A 206 9.82 3.18 -11.22
C ALA A 206 9.45 3.89 -9.93
N GLY A 207 10.31 3.82 -8.91
CA GLY A 207 10.08 4.52 -7.66
C GLY A 207 10.21 6.04 -7.83
N MET A 208 9.23 6.77 -7.28
CA MET A 208 9.23 8.23 -7.16
C MET A 208 8.93 8.62 -5.72
N ALA A 209 9.64 9.62 -5.21
CA ALA A 209 9.38 10.20 -3.89
C ALA A 209 9.06 11.71 -4.03
N ALA A 210 7.86 12.09 -3.59
CA ALA A 210 7.51 13.49 -3.40
C ALA A 210 7.86 13.92 -1.97
N ILE A 211 8.76 14.89 -1.85
CA ILE A 211 9.42 15.28 -0.61
C ILE A 211 9.03 16.71 -0.25
N THR A 212 8.68 16.93 1.01
CA THR A 212 8.55 18.26 1.59
C THR A 212 9.66 18.43 2.63
N PHE A 213 10.41 19.52 2.54
CA PHE A 213 11.43 19.85 3.55
C PHE A 213 10.81 20.60 4.73
N ASN A 214 11.49 20.57 5.88
CA ASN A 214 11.11 21.39 7.02
C ASN A 214 11.13 22.89 6.67
N HIS A 215 10.26 23.66 7.34
CA HIS A 215 10.08 25.08 7.05
C HIS A 215 11.41 25.85 7.06
N GLY A 216 11.64 26.65 6.00
CA GLY A 216 12.86 27.44 5.82
C GLY A 216 14.07 26.69 5.24
N ILE A 217 13.93 25.40 4.91
CA ILE A 217 14.96 24.64 4.22
C ILE A 217 14.70 24.62 2.72
N SER A 218 15.67 25.11 1.96
CA SER A 218 15.68 24.99 0.50
C SER A 218 16.55 23.81 0.08
N VAL A 219 16.20 23.19 -1.06
CA VAL A 219 17.00 22.12 -1.65
C VAL A 219 18.41 22.62 -1.99
N THR A 220 19.43 21.86 -1.59
CA THR A 220 20.83 22.08 -1.96
C THR A 220 21.48 20.78 -2.42
N THR A 221 22.61 20.89 -3.12
CA THR A 221 23.41 19.74 -3.56
C THR A 221 23.81 18.84 -2.39
N GLU A 222 24.16 19.43 -1.24
CA GLU A 222 24.56 18.69 -0.05
C GLU A 222 23.42 17.87 0.53
N LEU A 223 22.18 18.39 0.50
CA LEU A 223 21.00 17.65 0.93
C LEU A 223 20.69 16.49 -0.02
N LEU A 224 20.81 16.70 -1.34
CA LEU A 224 20.61 15.66 -2.36
C LEU A 224 21.62 14.51 -2.21
N GLN A 225 22.89 14.83 -1.93
CA GLN A 225 23.91 13.83 -1.65
C GLN A 225 23.67 13.09 -0.32
N GLN A 226 23.16 13.78 0.71
CA GLN A 226 22.78 13.14 1.97
C GLN A 226 21.62 12.17 1.77
N MET A 227 20.59 12.57 1.02
CA MET A 227 19.48 11.68 0.64
C MET A 227 19.99 10.46 -0.12
N TYR A 228 20.84 10.65 -1.13
CA TYR A 228 21.45 9.54 -1.88
C TYR A 228 22.15 8.54 -0.96
N ARG A 229 23.07 9.00 -0.10
CA ARG A 229 23.84 8.11 0.80
C ARG A 229 22.94 7.34 1.75
N LYS A 230 21.91 8.00 2.28
CA LYS A 230 20.93 7.38 3.19
C LYS A 230 20.13 6.29 2.48
N ILE A 231 19.55 6.62 1.32
CA ILE A 231 18.77 5.70 0.48
C ILE A 231 19.64 4.53 0.01
N GLU A 232 20.88 4.79 -0.41
CA GLU A 232 21.81 3.75 -0.83
C GLU A 232 22.15 2.78 0.30
N HIS A 233 22.32 3.29 1.52
CA HIS A 233 22.66 2.50 2.69
C HIS A 233 21.50 1.63 3.20
N GLU A 234 20.27 2.14 3.17
CA GLU A 234 19.11 1.47 3.77
C GLU A 234 18.29 0.65 2.78
N LEU A 235 18.33 0.98 1.48
CA LEU A 235 17.45 0.38 0.49
C LEU A 235 18.22 -0.38 -0.59
N PRO A 236 17.74 -1.58 -0.98
CA PRO A 236 18.30 -2.30 -2.12
C PRO A 236 18.08 -1.51 -3.42
N SER A 237 18.92 -1.74 -4.42
CA SER A 237 18.95 -0.93 -5.66
C SER A 237 17.61 -0.80 -6.37
N TYR A 238 16.76 -1.84 -6.33
CA TYR A 238 15.45 -1.84 -6.98
C TYR A 238 14.39 -1.00 -6.25
N ALA A 239 14.58 -0.73 -4.94
CA ALA A 239 13.63 0.03 -4.12
C ALA A 239 13.97 1.54 -4.04
N ARG A 240 15.17 1.93 -4.50
CA ARG A 240 15.62 3.32 -4.47
C ARG A 240 14.77 4.18 -5.41
N PRO A 241 14.19 5.29 -4.96
CA PRO A 241 13.49 6.21 -5.85
C PRO A 241 14.43 6.68 -6.96
N ILE A 242 14.00 6.49 -8.21
CA ILE A 242 14.70 7.00 -9.38
C ILE A 242 14.42 8.49 -9.54
N PHE A 243 13.23 8.94 -9.16
CA PHE A 243 12.82 10.34 -9.25
C PHE A 243 12.49 10.93 -7.88
N LEU A 244 12.90 12.18 -7.67
CA LEU A 244 12.43 13.01 -6.57
C LEU A 244 11.65 14.19 -7.10
N ARG A 245 10.59 14.58 -6.39
CA ARG A 245 9.83 15.80 -6.62
C ARG A 245 9.77 16.59 -5.32
N ILE A 246 10.23 17.84 -5.34
CA ILE A 246 10.24 18.68 -4.14
C ILE A 246 8.97 19.52 -4.10
N LEU A 247 8.12 19.29 -3.10
CA LEU A 247 6.87 20.00 -2.92
C LEU A 247 7.06 21.21 -2.01
N ASN A 248 6.37 22.30 -2.32
CA ASN A 248 6.36 23.52 -1.48
C ASN A 248 5.60 23.33 -0.16
N GLU A 249 4.59 22.46 -0.14
CA GLU A 249 3.74 22.22 1.02
C GLU A 249 3.51 20.73 1.24
N GLN A 250 3.25 20.36 2.50
CA GLN A 250 2.90 19.00 2.90
C GLN A 250 1.54 18.58 2.36
N ILE A 251 1.37 17.29 2.16
CA ILE A 251 0.09 16.74 1.72
C ILE A 251 -0.71 16.31 2.96
N VAL A 252 -1.81 16.99 3.26
CA VAL A 252 -2.60 16.75 4.49
C VAL A 252 -3.45 15.49 4.37
N THR A 253 -3.59 14.74 5.47
CA THR A 253 -4.19 13.38 5.56
C THR A 253 -5.58 13.19 4.96
N GLN A 254 -6.44 14.22 4.91
CA GLN A 254 -7.76 14.12 4.25
C GLN A 254 -7.68 14.29 2.72
N THR A 255 -6.76 15.12 2.23
CA THR A 255 -6.54 15.39 0.79
C THR A 255 -5.49 14.46 0.16
N MET A 256 -4.71 13.76 0.99
CA MET A 256 -3.67 12.79 0.63
C MET A 256 -4.07 11.81 -0.47
N LYS A 257 -5.28 11.25 -0.38
CA LYS A 257 -5.72 10.24 -1.36
C LYS A 257 -5.93 10.84 -2.75
N HIS A 258 -6.49 12.04 -2.84
CA HIS A 258 -6.66 12.73 -4.12
C HIS A 258 -5.32 13.20 -4.67
N ARG A 259 -4.51 13.82 -3.81
CA ARG A 259 -3.19 14.32 -4.19
C ARG A 259 -2.24 13.21 -4.65
N LYS A 260 -2.28 12.03 -4.01
CA LYS A 260 -1.47 10.87 -4.44
C LYS A 260 -1.86 10.38 -5.83
N ILE A 261 -3.15 10.42 -6.20
CA ILE A 261 -3.59 10.08 -7.56
C ILE A 261 -3.05 11.11 -8.56
N GLU A 262 -3.22 12.40 -8.28
CA GLU A 262 -2.69 13.50 -9.11
C GLU A 262 -1.17 13.37 -9.31
N LEU A 263 -0.42 13.14 -8.21
CA LEU A 263 1.03 12.96 -8.25
C LEU A 263 1.46 11.77 -9.13
N VAL A 264 0.71 10.67 -9.10
CA VAL A 264 0.99 9.49 -9.93
C VAL A 264 0.70 9.77 -11.41
N GLU A 265 -0.38 10.51 -11.71
CA GLU A 265 -0.77 10.87 -13.08
C GLU A 265 0.17 11.91 -13.71
N GLU A 266 0.57 12.91 -12.94
CA GLU A 266 1.55 13.92 -13.32
C GLU A 266 2.94 13.31 -13.50
N GLY A 267 3.32 12.39 -12.60
CA GLY A 267 4.58 11.68 -12.62
C GLY A 267 5.79 12.63 -12.57
N PHE A 268 6.76 12.38 -13.44
CA PHE A 268 8.03 13.10 -13.53
C PHE A 268 8.16 13.93 -14.82
N ASP A 269 7.04 14.27 -15.47
CA ASP A 269 7.05 15.05 -16.72
C ASP A 269 7.23 16.55 -16.44
N PRO A 270 8.37 17.16 -16.82
CA PRO A 270 8.61 18.59 -16.60
C PRO A 270 7.70 19.51 -17.44
N ASN A 271 6.91 18.98 -18.40
CA ASN A 271 5.88 19.74 -19.09
C ASN A 271 4.57 19.85 -18.30
N LYS A 272 4.35 18.94 -17.34
CA LYS A 272 3.11 18.88 -16.54
C LYS A 272 3.28 19.45 -15.15
N VAL A 273 4.50 19.43 -14.63
CA VAL A 273 4.81 19.72 -13.23
C VAL A 273 5.70 20.97 -13.12
N THR A 274 5.33 21.90 -12.24
CA THR A 274 6.14 23.10 -11.93
C THR A 274 7.07 22.91 -10.75
N ASP A 275 6.86 21.87 -9.95
CA ASP A 275 7.70 21.53 -8.81
C ASP A 275 9.10 21.09 -9.27
N PRO A 276 10.18 21.39 -8.52
CA PRO A 276 11.51 20.92 -8.83
C PRO A 276 11.58 19.38 -8.89
N LEU A 277 12.03 18.86 -10.04
CA LEU A 277 12.23 17.43 -10.28
C LEU A 277 13.73 17.09 -10.28
N TYR A 278 14.06 15.91 -9.77
CA TYR A 278 15.41 15.36 -9.78
C TYR A 278 15.40 13.89 -10.16
N VAL A 279 16.49 13.42 -10.77
CA VAL A 279 16.71 12.03 -11.15
C VAL A 279 17.98 11.48 -10.51
N LEU A 280 17.96 10.21 -10.14
CA LEU A 280 19.07 9.49 -9.54
C LEU A 280 20.27 9.41 -10.49
N ASP A 281 21.44 9.86 -10.02
CA ASP A 281 22.72 9.68 -10.71
C ASP A 281 23.69 8.92 -9.80
N ASN A 282 23.88 7.63 -10.11
CA ASN A 282 24.78 6.76 -9.36
C ASN A 282 26.26 7.08 -9.56
N LEU A 283 26.65 7.71 -10.67
CA LEU A 283 28.04 8.10 -10.92
C LEU A 283 28.39 9.34 -10.10
N ALA A 284 27.50 10.32 -10.09
CA ALA A 284 27.64 11.54 -9.29
C ALA A 284 27.28 11.34 -7.80
N LYS A 285 26.74 10.17 -7.42
CA LYS A 285 26.29 9.82 -6.06
C LYS A 285 25.35 10.86 -5.47
N THR A 286 24.39 11.31 -6.28
CA THR A 286 23.43 12.35 -5.93
C THR A 286 22.17 12.21 -6.77
N TYR A 287 21.24 13.14 -6.57
CA TYR A 287 20.14 13.40 -7.48
C TYR A 287 20.43 14.68 -8.27
N VAL A 288 20.26 14.65 -9.59
CA VAL A 288 20.52 15.78 -10.50
C VAL A 288 19.21 16.36 -11.02
N PRO A 289 19.12 17.68 -11.30
CA PRO A 289 17.89 18.29 -11.80
C PRO A 289 17.38 17.60 -13.06
N LEU A 290 16.08 17.31 -13.10
CA LEU A 290 15.38 16.83 -14.28
C LEU A 290 14.65 18.02 -14.92
N SER A 291 15.13 18.46 -16.08
CA SER A 291 14.60 19.59 -16.84
C SER A 291 14.16 19.15 -18.23
N LEU A 292 13.49 20.04 -18.97
CA LEU A 292 13.12 19.78 -20.36
C LEU A 292 14.33 19.40 -21.24
N ASP A 293 15.52 19.95 -20.94
CA ASP A 293 16.73 19.75 -21.72
C ASP A 293 17.27 18.31 -21.62
N ASN A 294 17.15 17.68 -20.46
CA ASN A 294 17.67 16.32 -20.22
C ASN A 294 16.58 15.23 -20.15
N TYR A 295 15.30 15.62 -20.13
CA TYR A 295 14.16 14.69 -20.03
C TYR A 295 14.18 13.60 -21.09
N SER A 296 14.40 13.97 -22.36
CA SER A 296 14.45 13.00 -23.47
C SER A 296 15.57 11.99 -23.29
N GLN A 297 16.75 12.44 -22.85
CA GLN A 297 17.90 11.56 -22.59
C GLN A 297 17.61 10.58 -21.46
N VAL A 298 17.01 11.06 -20.36
CA VAL A 298 16.65 10.23 -19.19
C VAL A 298 15.66 9.14 -19.59
N ILE A 299 14.61 9.47 -20.35
CA ILE A 299 13.62 8.48 -20.81
C ILE A 299 14.26 7.44 -21.75
N HIS A 300 15.15 7.84 -22.65
CA HIS A 300 15.77 6.92 -23.60
C HIS A 300 16.91 6.08 -23.02
N SER A 301 17.54 6.54 -21.94
CA SER A 301 18.72 5.89 -21.34
C SER A 301 18.47 4.52 -20.70
N LYS A 302 17.22 4.02 -20.68
CA LYS A 302 16.83 2.76 -20.00
C LYS A 302 17.40 2.70 -18.58
N LEU A 303 16.94 3.58 -17.71
CA LEU A 303 17.10 3.51 -16.25
C LEU A 303 16.96 2.07 -15.72
#